data_AF-A0A9D7NNN7-F1
#
_entry.id   AF-A0A9D7NNN7-F1
#
_cell.length_a   1.000
_cell.length_b   1.000
_cell.length_c   1.000
_cell.angle_alpha   90.00
_cell.angle_beta   90.00
_cell.angle_gamma   90.00
#
_symmetry.space_group_name_H-M   'P 1'
#
loop_
_entity.id
_entity.type
_entity.pdbx_description
1 polymer ?
#
loop_
_entity_poly.entity_id
_entity_poly.type
_entity_poly.pdbx_seq_one_letter_code
_entity_poly.pdbx_strand_id
1 'polypeptide(L)'
;MTRDEILGDFDALRDEPGFLAFRNVYLEQAVQQGDLPLAKAMLELGADPNASEVADEGYLHDLYWQYRQRPSTSEHIVLSIATLLLEAGADPNRIGCNNYRAYDLALQSGASELASILLLAGAHPAERPFV
;
A
#
# COMPACT_ATOMS: atom_id res chain seq x y z
N MET A 1 17.57 -7.47 7.32
CA MET A 1 17.71 -6.66 8.56
C MET A 1 16.39 -6.70 9.28
N THR A 2 16.39 -6.54 10.60
CA THR A 2 15.15 -6.45 11.39
C THR A 2 14.55 -5.05 11.28
N ARG A 3 13.25 -4.93 11.57
CA ARG A 3 12.53 -3.66 11.60
C ARG A 3 13.26 -2.59 12.43
N ASP A 4 13.68 -2.95 13.65
CA ASP A 4 14.27 -1.99 14.58
C ASP A 4 15.68 -1.56 14.15
N GLU A 5 16.47 -2.45 13.53
CA GLU A 5 17.74 -2.09 12.91
C GLU A 5 17.53 -1.10 11.74
N ILE A 6 16.53 -1.35 10.90
CA ILE A 6 16.23 -0.48 9.76
C ILE A 6 15.82 0.92 10.22
N LEU A 7 14.95 1.00 11.23
CA LEU A 7 14.49 2.28 11.76
C LEU A 7 15.58 2.99 12.59
N GLY A 8 16.45 2.23 13.26
CA GLY A 8 17.57 2.77 14.02
C GLY A 8 18.69 3.34 13.14
N ASP A 9 19.01 2.66 12.04
CA ASP A 9 20.10 3.03 11.13
C ASP A 9 19.59 3.73 9.85
N PHE A 10 18.37 4.23 9.87
CA PHE A 10 17.67 4.74 8.69
C PHE A 10 18.48 5.75 7.86
N ASP A 11 19.12 6.71 8.53
CA ASP A 11 19.91 7.74 7.86
C ASP A 11 21.15 7.16 7.15
N ALA A 12 21.77 6.12 7.71
CA ALA A 12 22.91 5.45 7.07
C ALA A 12 22.47 4.61 5.86
N LEU A 13 21.28 4.00 5.94
CA LEU A 13 20.75 3.14 4.89
C LEU A 13 20.29 3.90 3.63
N ARG A 14 20.17 5.22 3.70
CA ARG A 14 19.81 6.09 2.57
C ARG A 14 20.77 6.00 1.39
N ASP A 15 22.05 5.76 1.67
CA ASP A 15 23.09 5.73 0.64
C ASP A 15 23.60 4.31 0.34
N GLU A 16 23.06 3.29 1.01
CA GLU A 16 23.51 1.90 0.90
C GLU A 16 22.83 1.17 -0.28
N PRO A 17 23.52 0.95 -1.42
CA PRO A 17 22.86 0.43 -2.62
C PRO A 17 22.32 -0.99 -2.43
N GLY A 18 23.01 -1.78 -1.62
CA GLY A 18 22.58 -3.13 -1.26
C GLY A 18 21.29 -3.13 -0.46
N PHE A 19 21.06 -2.11 0.37
CA PHE A 19 19.80 -1.96 1.10
C PHE A 19 18.68 -1.46 0.21
N LEU A 20 18.94 -0.40 -0.57
CA LEU A 20 17.95 0.20 -1.47
C LEU A 20 17.41 -0.78 -2.50
N ALA A 21 18.18 -1.79 -2.90
CA ALA A 21 17.73 -2.87 -3.78
C ALA A 21 16.54 -3.68 -3.21
N PHE A 22 16.39 -3.73 -1.88
CA PHE A 22 15.34 -4.51 -1.20
C PHE A 22 14.24 -3.63 -0.56
N ARG A 23 14.26 -2.31 -0.76
CA ARG A 23 13.29 -1.40 -0.12
C ARG A 23 11.83 -1.74 -0.41
N ASN A 24 11.49 -2.23 -1.61
CA ASN A 24 10.14 -2.67 -1.96
C ASN A 24 9.73 -3.95 -1.20
N VAL A 25 10.67 -4.87 -0.97
CA VAL A 25 10.44 -6.07 -0.16
C VAL A 25 10.13 -5.69 1.29
N TYR A 26 10.86 -4.71 1.83
CA TYR A 26 10.58 -4.19 3.18
C TYR A 26 9.28 -3.38 3.23
N LEU A 27 8.94 -2.63 2.18
CA LEU A 27 7.66 -1.93 2.09
C LEU A 27 6.50 -2.93 2.07
N GLU A 28 6.62 -4.02 1.33
CA GLU A 28 5.62 -5.08 1.30
C GLU A 28 5.43 -5.70 2.68
N GLN A 29 6.52 -6.06 3.36
CA GLN A 29 6.44 -6.59 4.72
C GLN A 29 5.73 -5.60 5.65
N ALA A 30 6.03 -4.31 5.53
CA ALA A 30 5.40 -3.26 6.33
C ALA A 30 3.89 -3.17 6.05
N VAL A 31 3.47 -3.21 4.78
CA VAL A 31 2.07 -3.21 4.37
C VAL A 31 1.32 -4.45 4.89
N GLN A 32 1.94 -5.63 4.86
CA GLN A 32 1.35 -6.88 5.35
C GLN A 32 1.22 -6.95 6.89
N GLN A 33 2.12 -6.25 7.59
CA GLN A 33 2.14 -6.19 9.05
C GLN A 33 1.38 -4.98 9.60
N GLY A 34 0.98 -4.03 8.74
CA GLY A 34 0.38 -2.77 9.16
C GLY A 34 1.36 -1.82 9.86
N ASP A 35 2.65 -1.95 9.56
CA ASP A 35 3.74 -1.22 10.21
C ASP A 35 3.98 0.15 9.55
N LEU A 36 3.23 1.15 10.01
CA LEU A 36 3.29 2.52 9.48
C LEU A 36 4.71 3.12 9.49
N PRO A 37 5.51 3.03 10.59
CA PRO A 37 6.87 3.55 10.59
C PRO A 37 7.76 2.95 9.51
N LEU A 38 7.73 1.62 9.34
CA LEU A 38 8.57 0.95 8.35
C LEU A 38 8.10 1.28 6.93
N ALA A 39 6.79 1.30 6.68
CA ALA A 39 6.23 1.67 5.38
C ALA A 39 6.67 3.08 4.99
N LYS A 40 6.57 4.04 5.93
CA LYS A 40 6.98 5.43 5.70
C LYS A 40 8.47 5.52 5.39
N ALA A 41 9.31 4.84 6.17
CA ALA A 41 10.75 4.80 5.94
C ALA A 41 11.08 4.28 4.53
N MET A 42 10.47 3.19 4.08
CA MET A 42 10.76 2.64 2.75
C MET A 42 10.30 3.57 1.62
N LEU A 43 9.14 4.22 1.78
CA LEU A 43 8.65 5.22 0.82
C LEU A 43 9.57 6.45 0.76
N GLU A 44 10.08 6.92 1.89
CA GLU A 44 11.10 7.99 1.95
C GLU A 44 12.41 7.60 1.25
N LEU A 45 12.72 6.31 1.19
CA LEU A 45 13.86 5.75 0.43
C LEU A 45 13.54 5.50 -1.05
N GLY A 46 12.39 5.95 -1.52
CA GLY A 46 11.96 5.83 -2.91
C GLY A 46 11.49 4.43 -3.29
N ALA A 47 10.97 3.65 -2.32
CA ALA A 47 10.21 2.45 -2.64
C ALA A 47 9.02 2.81 -3.53
N ASP A 48 8.73 1.98 -4.52
CA ASP A 48 7.64 2.22 -5.45
C ASP A 48 6.30 1.88 -4.76
N PRO A 49 5.41 2.85 -4.52
CA PRO A 49 4.14 2.62 -3.83
C PRO A 49 3.12 1.81 -4.66
N ASN A 50 3.45 1.46 -5.90
CA ASN A 50 2.62 0.64 -6.78
C ASN A 50 3.14 -0.80 -6.96
N ALA A 51 4.40 -1.05 -6.60
CA ALA A 51 5.06 -2.33 -6.84
C ALA A 51 4.83 -3.27 -5.66
N SER A 52 3.85 -4.18 -5.76
CA SER A 52 3.77 -5.33 -4.86
C SER A 52 4.44 -6.52 -5.55
N GLU A 53 5.42 -7.14 -4.89
CA GLU A 53 6.16 -8.29 -5.44
C GLU A 53 5.34 -9.59 -5.34
N VAL A 54 4.44 -9.69 -4.36
CA VAL A 54 3.57 -10.87 -4.16
C VAL A 54 2.31 -10.81 -5.00
N ALA A 55 1.75 -9.63 -5.22
CA ALA A 55 0.61 -9.44 -6.09
C ALA A 55 0.97 -8.40 -7.14
N ASP A 56 0.99 -8.80 -8.40
CA ASP A 56 1.14 -7.90 -9.56
C ASP A 56 -0.02 -6.86 -9.67
N GLU A 57 -0.88 -6.79 -8.65
CA GLU A 57 -2.04 -5.92 -8.45
C GLU A 57 -1.71 -4.63 -7.67
N GLY A 58 -0.59 -4.58 -6.94
CA GLY A 58 -0.14 -3.40 -6.18
C GLY A 58 -0.73 -3.28 -4.77
N TYR A 59 -0.08 -2.50 -3.91
CA TYR A 59 -0.38 -2.47 -2.48
C TYR A 59 -1.81 -2.02 -2.13
N LEU A 60 -2.41 -1.11 -2.90
CA LEU A 60 -3.78 -0.65 -2.66
C LEU A 60 -4.82 -1.78 -2.85
N HIS A 61 -4.56 -2.72 -3.75
CA HIS A 61 -5.37 -3.94 -3.91
C HIS A 61 -5.12 -4.93 -2.79
N ASP A 62 -3.87 -5.13 -2.40
CA ASP A 62 -3.51 -6.06 -1.33
C ASP A 62 -4.14 -5.69 0.01
N LEU A 63 -4.27 -4.40 0.29
CA LEU A 63 -4.94 -3.90 1.49
C LEU A 63 -6.40 -4.37 1.59
N TYR A 64 -7.10 -4.57 0.47
CA TYR A 64 -8.45 -5.14 0.49
C TYR A 64 -8.46 -6.59 0.98
N TRP A 65 -7.53 -7.42 0.48
CA TRP A 65 -7.46 -8.83 0.90
C TRP A 65 -7.12 -8.95 2.39
N GLN A 66 -6.27 -8.06 2.89
CA GLN A 66 -5.97 -7.97 4.32
C GLN A 66 -7.21 -7.59 5.14
N TYR A 67 -7.96 -6.57 4.73
CA TYR A 67 -9.20 -6.14 5.37
C TYR A 67 -10.22 -7.28 5.45
N ARG A 68 -10.37 -8.05 4.36
CA ARG A 68 -11.34 -9.14 4.29
C ARG A 68 -10.96 -10.40 5.06
N GLN A 69 -9.68 -10.77 5.07
CA GLN A 69 -9.23 -12.05 5.65
C GLN A 69 -8.84 -11.92 7.13
N ARG A 70 -8.51 -10.71 7.60
CA ARG A 70 -8.10 -10.45 8.98
C ARG A 70 -9.02 -9.42 9.63
N PRO A 71 -10.21 -9.81 10.12
CA PRO A 71 -11.10 -8.89 10.84
C PRO A 71 -10.49 -8.33 12.14
N SER A 72 -9.36 -8.89 12.61
CA SER A 72 -8.58 -8.37 13.73
C SER A 72 -7.64 -7.22 13.36
N THR A 73 -7.34 -7.01 12.08
CA THR A 73 -6.60 -5.83 11.62
C THR A 73 -7.54 -4.64 11.77
N SER A 74 -7.20 -3.71 12.68
CA SER A 74 -8.01 -2.51 12.87
C SER A 74 -8.12 -1.74 11.56
N GLU A 75 -9.34 -1.45 11.12
CA GLU A 75 -9.65 -0.64 9.93
C GLU A 75 -8.77 0.62 9.85
N HIS A 76 -8.53 1.26 10.99
CA HIS A 76 -7.61 2.40 11.12
C HIS A 76 -6.20 2.17 10.56
N ILE A 77 -5.62 0.98 10.72
CA ILE A 77 -4.28 0.65 10.19
C ILE A 77 -4.34 0.58 8.67
N VAL A 78 -5.36 -0.08 8.11
CA VAL A 78 -5.56 -0.17 6.65
C VAL A 78 -5.73 1.22 6.05
N LEU A 79 -6.57 2.06 6.65
CA LEU A 79 -6.79 3.44 6.20
C LEU A 79 -5.51 4.28 6.27
N SER A 80 -4.71 4.11 7.34
CA SER A 80 -3.46 4.83 7.51
C SER A 80 -2.42 4.41 6.46
N ILE A 81 -2.28 3.10 6.19
CA ILE A 81 -1.35 2.61 5.16
C ILE A 81 -1.83 3.03 3.76
N ALA A 82 -3.13 2.95 3.47
CA ALA A 82 -3.68 3.40 2.20
C ALA A 82 -3.41 4.89 1.97
N THR A 83 -3.64 5.72 2.99
CA THR A 83 -3.36 7.17 2.92
C THR A 83 -1.89 7.41 2.65
N LEU A 84 -1.00 6.75 3.39
CA LEU A 84 0.45 6.90 3.23
C LEU A 84 0.93 6.50 1.82
N LEU A 85 0.41 5.40 1.27
CA LEU A 85 0.75 4.97 -0.09
C LEU A 85 0.26 5.99 -1.13
N LEU A 86 -0.95 6.51 -0.98
CA LEU A 86 -1.51 7.52 -1.88
C LEU A 86 -0.73 8.84 -1.81
N GLU A 87 -0.34 9.28 -0.60
CA GLU A 87 0.52 10.45 -0.41
C GLU A 87 1.90 10.26 -1.06
N ALA A 88 2.41 9.02 -1.10
CA ALA A 88 3.65 8.68 -1.78
C ALA A 88 3.51 8.51 -3.30
N GLY A 89 2.30 8.65 -3.87
CA GLY A 89 2.04 8.56 -5.30
C GLY A 89 1.56 7.20 -5.80
N ALA A 90 0.95 6.37 -4.94
CA ALA A 90 0.22 5.21 -5.40
C ALA A 90 -0.92 5.62 -6.35
N ASP A 91 -1.08 4.90 -7.46
CA ASP A 91 -2.16 5.12 -8.43
C ASP A 91 -3.48 4.52 -7.89
N PRO A 92 -4.47 5.35 -7.51
CA PRO A 92 -5.74 4.85 -7.01
C PRO A 92 -6.61 4.19 -8.09
N ASN A 93 -6.27 4.38 -9.37
CA ASN A 93 -6.96 3.84 -10.53
C ASN A 93 -6.25 2.62 -11.13
N ARG A 94 -5.16 2.14 -10.52
CA ARG A 94 -4.47 0.92 -10.95
C ARG A 94 -5.46 -0.21 -11.09
N ILE A 95 -5.38 -0.95 -12.18
CA ILE A 95 -6.25 -2.10 -12.44
C ILE A 95 -5.52 -3.34 -11.94
N GLY A 96 -6.11 -4.03 -10.97
CA GLY A 96 -5.64 -5.31 -10.47
C GLY A 96 -6.36 -6.47 -11.13
N CYS A 97 -6.42 -7.62 -10.44
CA CYS A 97 -7.05 -8.80 -11.01
C CYS A 97 -8.56 -8.60 -11.23
N ASN A 98 -9.09 -9.29 -12.24
CA ASN A 98 -10.51 -9.25 -12.63
C ASN A 98 -11.02 -7.83 -12.98
N ASN A 99 -10.13 -6.95 -13.45
CA ASN A 99 -10.45 -5.56 -13.79
C ASN A 99 -11.03 -4.73 -12.64
N TYR A 100 -10.73 -5.11 -11.39
CA TYR A 100 -11.09 -4.30 -10.23
C TYR A 100 -10.01 -3.26 -9.95
N ARG A 101 -10.43 -2.09 -9.48
CA ARG A 101 -9.55 -1.09 -8.83
C ARG A 101 -9.72 -1.18 -7.33
N ALA A 102 -8.79 -0.60 -6.57
CA ALA A 102 -8.89 -0.53 -5.11
C ALA A 102 -10.24 0.07 -4.66
N TYR A 103 -10.76 1.04 -5.43
CA TYR A 103 -12.06 1.65 -5.16
C TYR A 103 -13.24 0.66 -5.32
N ASP A 104 -13.26 -0.14 -6.38
CA ASP A 104 -14.31 -1.15 -6.60
C ASP A 104 -14.32 -2.17 -5.45
N LEU A 105 -13.13 -2.57 -5.00
CA LEU A 105 -12.95 -3.51 -3.89
C LEU A 105 -13.45 -2.92 -2.56
N ALA A 106 -13.13 -1.65 -2.27
CA ALA A 106 -13.59 -0.95 -1.08
C ALA A 106 -15.13 -0.85 -1.01
N LEU A 107 -15.79 -0.61 -2.15
CA LEU A 107 -17.26 -0.62 -2.22
C LEU A 107 -17.84 -2.01 -1.95
N GLN A 108 -17.21 -3.05 -2.51
CA GLN A 108 -17.69 -4.43 -2.34
C GLN A 108 -17.58 -4.92 -0.89
N SER A 109 -16.57 -4.47 -0.13
CA SER A 109 -16.42 -4.79 1.29
C SER A 109 -17.22 -3.90 2.23
N GLY A 110 -17.82 -2.81 1.74
CA GLY A 110 -18.49 -1.81 2.57
C GLY A 110 -17.53 -0.85 3.30
N ALA A 111 -16.24 -0.85 2.94
CA ALA A 111 -15.20 0.01 3.52
C ALA A 111 -15.37 1.47 3.02
N SER A 112 -16.40 2.14 3.53
CA SER A 112 -16.84 3.46 3.05
C SER A 112 -15.78 4.55 3.26
N GLU A 113 -15.01 4.47 4.34
CA GLU A 113 -13.91 5.39 4.61
C GLU A 113 -12.75 5.18 3.61
N LEU A 114 -12.38 3.93 3.32
CA LEU A 114 -11.35 3.62 2.32
C LEU A 114 -11.77 4.10 0.92
N ALA A 115 -13.02 3.86 0.55
CA ALA A 115 -13.58 4.36 -0.71
C ALA A 115 -13.52 5.89 -0.78
N SER A 116 -13.78 6.58 0.33
CA SER A 116 -13.70 8.05 0.41
C SER A 116 -12.26 8.56 0.24
N ILE A 117 -11.29 7.92 0.90
CA ILE A 117 -9.86 8.25 0.76
C ILE A 117 -9.40 8.06 -0.69
N LEU A 118 -9.78 6.96 -1.33
CA LEU A 118 -9.45 6.68 -2.72
C LEU A 118 -10.05 7.73 -3.67
N LEU A 119 -11.30 8.15 -3.45
CA LEU A 119 -11.92 9.24 -4.23
C LEU A 119 -11.19 10.56 -4.05
N LEU A 120 -10.82 10.91 -2.82
CA LEU A 120 -10.05 12.13 -2.53
C LEU A 120 -8.68 12.11 -3.21
N ALA A 121 -8.08 10.94 -3.37
CA ALA A 121 -6.83 10.74 -4.09
C ALA A 121 -7.01 10.68 -5.64
N GLY A 122 -8.25 10.76 -6.15
CA GLY A 122 -8.53 10.80 -7.59
C GLY A 122 -9.04 9.49 -8.20
N ALA A 123 -9.47 8.51 -7.40
CA ALA A 123 -10.13 7.32 -7.92
C ALA A 123 -11.41 7.68 -8.71
N HIS A 124 -11.65 7.01 -9.83
CA HIS A 124 -12.81 7.26 -10.67
C HIS A 124 -13.95 6.27 -10.36
N PRO A 125 -15.13 6.70 -9.92
CA PRO A 125 -16.20 5.78 -9.56
C PRO A 125 -16.84 5.07 -10.77
N ALA A 126 -16.70 5.61 -11.99
CA ALA A 126 -17.46 5.17 -13.16
C ALA A 126 -16.63 4.58 -14.32
N GLU A 127 -15.30 4.58 -14.25
CA GLU A 127 -14.46 4.05 -15.33
C GLU A 127 -14.15 2.57 -15.14
N ARG A 128 -15.05 1.69 -15.59
CA ARG A 128 -14.63 0.34 -15.96
C ARG A 128 -14.23 0.38 -17.42
N PRO A 129 -12.94 0.27 -17.79
CA PRO A 129 -12.62 0.03 -19.18
C PRO A 129 -13.30 -1.28 -19.57
N PHE A 130 -14.32 -1.17 -20.41
CA PHE A 130 -14.97 -2.31 -21.01
C PHE A 130 -13.91 -3.02 -21.85
N VAL A 131 -13.61 -4.27 -21.49
CA VAL A 131 -13.02 -5.26 -22.40
C VAL A 131 -14.06 -5.70 -23.43
#